data_AF-A0A7J3U966-F1
#
_entry.id   AF-A0A7J3U966-F1
#
_cell.length_a   1.000
_cell.length_b   1.000
_cell.length_c   1.000
_cell.angle_alpha   90.00
_cell.angle_beta   90.00
_cell.angle_gamma   90.00
#
_symmetry.space_group_name_H-M   'P 1'
#
loop_
_entity.id
_entity.type
_entity.pdbx_description
1 polymer ?
#
loop_
_entity_poly.entity_id
_entity_poly.type
_entity_poly.pdbx_seq_one_letter_code
_entity_poly.pdbx_strand_id
1 'polypeptide(L)'
;MIKSGCPRWICNKCGKARVRIVEVKYVNNPKGGYIKGGRFDNSQDRYESKLKESYTIGWTDCGCNAGWRAGVVLDPFVGSGTTMLVAMKLSRNSIGIELNPDYVEIAKKRLMGAGAKLKKETDNEVIFSYPTQLVLGDEL
;
A
#
# COMPACT_ATOMS: atom_id res chain seq x y z
N MET A 1 -7.55 1.47 -1.33
CA MET A 1 -7.23 2.68 -2.09
C MET A 1 -5.79 3.17 -1.90
N ILE A 2 -5.26 3.28 -0.67
CA ILE A 2 -3.89 3.79 -0.42
C ILE A 2 -2.79 3.04 -1.20
N LYS A 3 -2.79 1.69 -1.19
CA LYS A 3 -1.76 0.90 -1.91
C LYS A 3 -1.73 1.15 -3.43
N SER A 4 -2.86 1.57 -4.01
CA SER A 4 -3.01 1.79 -5.45
C SER A 4 -2.73 3.25 -5.84
N GLY A 5 -3.10 4.21 -4.98
CA GLY A 5 -3.02 5.64 -5.29
C GLY A 5 -1.86 6.40 -4.65
N CYS A 6 -1.28 5.90 -3.55
CA CYS A 6 -0.23 6.61 -2.83
C CYS A 6 1.10 5.82 -2.85
N PRO A 7 2.12 6.31 -3.59
CA PRO A 7 3.38 5.58 -3.77
C PRO A 7 4.15 5.42 -2.46
N ARG A 8 4.89 4.31 -2.33
CA ARG A 8 5.71 4.03 -1.14
C ARG A 8 6.91 4.94 -1.02
N TRP A 9 7.55 5.19 -2.13
CA TRP A 9 8.76 5.99 -2.17
C TRP A 9 8.63 7.00 -3.29
N ILE A 10 8.95 8.24 -2.96
CA ILE A 10 9.02 9.38 -3.86
C ILE A 10 10.45 9.93 -3.77
N CYS A 11 11.09 10.18 -4.90
CA CYS A 11 12.44 10.74 -4.91
C CYS A 11 12.44 12.14 -4.27
N ASN A 12 13.39 12.40 -3.37
CA ASN A 12 13.53 13.71 -2.71
C ASN A 12 13.89 14.83 -3.69
N LYS A 13 14.55 14.51 -4.81
CA LYS A 13 14.98 15.48 -5.82
C LYS A 13 13.95 15.70 -6.93
N CYS A 14 13.55 14.63 -7.62
CA CYS A 14 12.72 14.75 -8.83
C CYS A 14 11.23 14.44 -8.63
N GLY A 15 10.81 13.99 -7.45
CA GLY A 15 9.40 13.67 -7.18
C GLY A 15 8.87 12.41 -7.88
N LYS A 16 9.69 11.69 -8.66
CA LYS A 16 9.26 10.43 -9.28
C LYS A 16 9.00 9.36 -8.22
N ALA A 17 7.88 8.66 -8.37
CA ALA A 17 7.53 7.51 -7.55
C ALA A 17 8.31 6.26 -7.96
N ARG A 18 8.71 5.42 -6.99
CA ARG A 18 9.18 4.06 -7.30
C ARG A 18 8.01 3.17 -7.69
N VAL A 19 8.18 2.44 -8.78
CA VAL A 19 7.23 1.43 -9.25
C VAL A 19 7.80 0.04 -8.97
N ARG A 20 6.93 -0.89 -8.60
CA ARG A 20 7.29 -2.28 -8.34
C ARG A 20 7.75 -2.93 -9.64
N ILE A 21 8.94 -3.55 -9.64
CA ILE A 21 9.39 -4.39 -10.75
C ILE A 21 8.91 -5.82 -10.44
N VAL A 22 8.16 -6.39 -11.39
CA VAL A 22 7.51 -7.69 -11.23
C VAL A 22 8.03 -8.66 -12.27
N GLU A 23 8.50 -9.82 -11.81
CA GLU A 23 8.79 -10.97 -12.66
C GLU A 23 7.57 -11.90 -12.66
N VAL A 24 7.21 -12.42 -13.83
CA VAL A 24 6.11 -13.38 -13.99
C VAL A 24 6.69 -14.73 -14.37
N LYS A 25 6.34 -15.77 -13.62
CA LYS A 25 6.69 -17.16 -13.93
C LYS A 25 5.42 -17.96 -14.23
N TYR A 26 5.54 -18.87 -15.18
CA TYR A 26 4.48 -19.80 -15.53
C TYR A 26 4.86 -21.19 -15.01
N VAL A 27 4.17 -21.65 -13.97
CA VAL A 27 4.40 -22.94 -13.35
C VAL A 27 3.31 -23.93 -13.76
N ASN A 28 3.60 -25.22 -13.73
CA ASN A 28 2.61 -26.22 -14.06
C ASN A 28 1.50 -26.22 -13.01
N ASN A 29 0.24 -26.25 -13.45
CA ASN A 29 -0.88 -26.33 -12.54
C ASN A 29 -1.05 -27.77 -12.06
N PRO A 30 -0.75 -28.09 -10.78
CA PRO A 30 -0.89 -29.45 -10.27
C PRO A 30 -2.35 -29.94 -10.27
N LYS A 31 -3.33 -29.02 -10.37
CA LYS A 31 -4.76 -29.35 -10.37
C LYS A 31 -5.34 -29.60 -11.76
N GLY A 32 -4.59 -29.32 -12.83
CA GLY A 32 -5.10 -29.33 -14.20
C GLY A 32 -6.22 -28.29 -14.44
N GLY A 33 -6.57 -28.07 -15.71
CA GLY A 33 -7.75 -27.27 -16.08
C GLY A 33 -8.99 -28.15 -16.18
N TYR A 34 -10.16 -27.66 -15.74
CA TYR A 34 -11.44 -28.34 -15.95
C TYR A 34 -12.26 -27.59 -17.01
N ILE A 35 -12.82 -28.31 -17.99
CA ILE A 35 -13.69 -27.73 -19.01
C ILE A 35 -15.08 -27.53 -18.39
N LYS A 36 -15.53 -26.29 -18.25
CA LYS A 36 -16.93 -25.99 -17.93
C LYS A 36 -17.70 -25.82 -19.24
N GLY A 37 -18.46 -26.85 -19.64
CA GLY A 37 -19.54 -26.69 -20.63
C GLY A 37 -19.46 -27.45 -21.96
N GLY A 38 -18.77 -28.59 -22.05
CA GLY A 38 -18.83 -29.47 -23.25
C GLY A 38 -19.86 -30.58 -23.08
N ARG A 39 -20.67 -30.86 -24.11
CA ARG A 39 -21.48 -32.09 -24.19
C ARG A 39 -20.53 -33.30 -24.19
N PHE A 40 -20.85 -34.29 -23.37
CA PHE A 40 -20.04 -35.48 -23.10
C PHE A 40 -19.64 -36.19 -24.41
N ASP A 41 -18.34 -36.17 -24.70
CA ASP A 41 -17.64 -37.06 -25.62
C ASP A 41 -16.44 -37.58 -24.81
N ASN A 42 -16.36 -38.90 -24.69
CA ASN A 42 -15.34 -39.61 -23.94
C ASN A 42 -13.98 -39.48 -24.62
N SER A 43 -13.16 -38.53 -24.19
CA SER A 43 -11.70 -38.67 -24.26
C SER A 43 -10.99 -37.77 -23.25
N GLN A 44 -9.86 -38.32 -22.80
CA GLN A 44 -9.06 -37.97 -21.64
C GLN A 44 -8.21 -36.71 -21.85
N ASP A 45 -8.78 -35.65 -22.42
CA ASP A 45 -7.98 -34.49 -22.83
C ASP A 45 -7.79 -33.49 -21.68
N ARG A 46 -6.93 -33.87 -20.72
CA ARG A 46 -6.35 -32.91 -19.77
C ARG A 46 -5.35 -32.04 -20.51
N TYR A 47 -5.73 -30.81 -20.86
CA TYR A 47 -4.76 -29.81 -21.33
C TYR A 47 -3.86 -29.34 -20.16
N GLU A 48 -2.56 -29.21 -20.41
CA GLU A 48 -1.60 -28.69 -19.44
C GLU A 48 -1.83 -27.19 -19.21
N SER A 49 -2.66 -26.85 -18.22
CA SER A 49 -2.82 -25.47 -17.79
C SER A 49 -1.59 -25.02 -16.99
N LYS A 50 -1.03 -23.84 -17.30
CA LYS A 50 0.02 -23.20 -16.49
C LYS A 50 -0.58 -22.17 -15.54
N LEU A 51 -0.18 -22.18 -14.27
CA LEU A 51 -0.48 -21.12 -13.30
C LEU A 51 0.48 -19.94 -13.51
N LYS A 52 -0.06 -18.74 -13.44
CA LYS A 52 0.70 -17.49 -13.52
C LYS A 52 1.04 -17.01 -12.11
N GLU A 53 2.32 -17.01 -11.77
CA GLU A 53 2.83 -16.48 -10.50
C GLU A 53 3.58 -15.16 -10.75
N SER A 54 3.47 -14.21 -9.82
CA SER A 54 4.10 -12.89 -9.94
C SER A 54 4.91 -12.55 -8.69
N TYR A 55 6.17 -12.21 -8.88
CA TYR A 55 7.14 -11.97 -7.82
C TYR A 55 7.62 -10.53 -7.85
N THR A 56 7.73 -9.86 -6.68
CA THR A 56 8.50 -8.61 -6.64
C THR A 56 9.97 -8.95 -6.74
N ILE A 57 10.65 -8.39 -7.72
CA ILE A 57 12.11 -8.53 -7.81
C ILE A 57 12.84 -7.24 -7.42
N GLY A 58 12.12 -6.12 -7.32
CA GLY A 58 12.70 -4.87 -6.87
C GLY A 58 11.80 -3.66 -7.13
N TRP A 59 12.43 -2.50 -7.15
CA TRP A 59 11.79 -1.19 -7.34
C TRP A 59 12.59 -0.37 -8.35
N THR A 60 11.90 0.41 -9.17
CA THR A 60 12.56 1.29 -10.13
C THR A 60 13.43 2.32 -9.42
N ASP A 61 14.52 2.72 -10.07
CA ASP A 61 15.37 3.82 -9.62
C ASP A 61 15.32 4.98 -10.62
N CYS A 62 15.38 6.21 -10.10
CA CYS A 62 15.35 7.43 -10.90
C CYS A 62 16.74 8.01 -11.19
N GLY A 63 17.80 7.41 -10.65
CA GLY A 63 19.19 7.83 -10.86
C GLY A 63 19.60 9.13 -10.17
N CYS A 64 18.73 9.74 -9.36
CA CYS A 64 19.01 11.03 -8.72
C CYS A 64 19.97 10.94 -7.51
N ASN A 65 20.17 9.74 -6.96
CA ASN A 65 20.95 9.49 -5.74
C ASN A 65 20.65 10.46 -4.57
N ALA A 66 19.39 10.86 -4.41
CA ALA A 66 18.96 11.86 -3.43
C ALA A 66 18.15 11.26 -2.25
N GLY A 67 18.13 9.92 -2.15
CA GLY A 67 17.26 9.22 -1.21
C GLY A 67 15.77 9.31 -1.56
N TRP A 68 14.95 8.78 -0.66
CA TRP A 68 13.51 8.59 -0.86
C TRP A 68 12.71 9.05 0.36
N ARG A 69 11.53 9.61 0.13
CA ARG A 69 10.53 9.92 1.15
C ARG A 69 9.24 9.13 0.93
N ALA A 70 8.46 8.97 1.98
CA ALA A 70 7.14 8.37 1.91
C ALA A 70 6.15 9.25 1.10
N GLY A 71 5.19 8.61 0.45
CA GLY A 71 4.02 9.30 -0.09
C GLY A 71 3.14 9.88 1.02
N VAL A 72 2.36 10.91 0.67
CA VAL A 72 1.42 11.58 1.57
C VAL A 72 0.00 11.23 1.14
N VAL A 73 -0.84 10.82 2.10
CA VAL A 73 -2.28 10.60 1.92
C VAL A 73 -3.02 11.81 2.49
N LEU A 74 -3.88 12.43 1.70
CA LEU A 74 -4.81 13.45 2.18
C LEU A 74 -6.20 12.84 2.32
N ASP A 75 -6.84 13.02 3.47
CA ASP A 75 -8.22 12.66 3.72
C ASP A 75 -8.99 13.88 4.28
N PRO A 76 -9.82 14.56 3.48
CA PRO A 76 -10.55 15.74 3.92
C PRO A 76 -11.76 15.43 4.80
N PHE A 77 -12.12 14.15 4.98
CA PHE A 77 -13.26 13.71 5.78
C PHE A 77 -12.85 12.53 6.65
N VAL A 78 -11.83 12.75 7.47
CA VAL A 78 -11.09 11.65 8.09
C VAL A 78 -11.90 10.90 9.16
N GLY A 79 -12.95 11.52 9.71
CA GLY A 79 -13.88 10.93 10.65
C GLY A 79 -13.14 10.27 11.81
N SER A 80 -13.36 8.96 12.00
CA SER A 80 -12.71 8.20 13.08
C SER A 80 -11.22 7.88 12.86
N GLY A 81 -10.58 8.34 11.77
CA GLY A 81 -9.13 8.17 11.57
C GLY A 81 -8.68 6.88 10.91
N THR A 82 -9.58 6.10 10.28
CA THR A 82 -9.23 4.82 9.65
C THR A 82 -8.21 4.98 8.54
N THR A 83 -8.37 5.99 7.67
CA THR A 83 -7.46 6.26 6.56
C THR A 83 -6.04 6.52 7.05
N MET A 84 -5.88 7.40 8.04
CA MET A 84 -4.59 7.72 8.66
C MET A 84 -3.95 6.50 9.32
N LEU A 85 -4.74 5.69 10.03
CA LEU A 85 -4.25 4.46 10.65
C LEU A 85 -3.70 3.48 9.60
N VAL A 86 -4.40 3.31 8.48
CA VAL A 86 -3.94 2.44 7.39
C VAL A 86 -2.73 3.05 6.69
N ALA A 87 -2.68 4.37 6.48
CA ALA A 87 -1.52 5.06 5.93
C ALA A 87 -0.28 4.80 6.78
N MET A 88 -0.39 4.98 8.09
CA MET A 88 0.66 4.73 9.07
C MET A 88 1.15 3.27 9.03
N LYS A 89 0.23 2.29 9.03
CA LYS A 89 0.57 0.85 8.90
C LYS A 89 1.26 0.52 7.57
N LEU A 90 0.98 1.28 6.51
CA LEU A 90 1.59 1.10 5.20
C LEU A 90 2.88 1.91 5.03
N SER A 91 3.38 2.55 6.08
CA SER A 91 4.55 3.44 6.01
C SER A 91 4.32 4.59 5.03
N ARG A 92 3.22 5.32 5.22
CA ARG A 92 2.87 6.56 4.51
C ARG A 92 2.67 7.68 5.51
N ASN A 93 2.95 8.90 5.05
CA ASN A 93 2.55 10.11 5.75
C ASN A 93 1.05 10.34 5.50
N SER A 94 0.38 11.03 6.41
CA SER A 94 -1.02 11.39 6.20
C SER A 94 -1.41 12.72 6.80
N ILE A 95 -2.34 13.39 6.13
CA ILE A 95 -3.00 14.62 6.56
C ILE A 95 -4.49 14.32 6.57
N GLY A 96 -5.12 14.47 7.73
CA GLY A 96 -6.56 14.31 7.92
C GLY A 96 -7.19 15.63 8.30
N ILE A 97 -8.35 15.95 7.73
CA ILE A 97 -9.17 17.09 8.11
C ILE A 97 -10.52 16.56 8.60
N GLU A 98 -10.99 17.07 9.72
CA GLU A 98 -12.31 16.76 10.27
C GLU A 98 -12.89 18.00 10.93
N LEU A 99 -14.16 18.30 10.64
CA LEU A 99 -14.84 19.47 11.18
C LEU A 99 -15.43 19.19 12.56
N ASN A 100 -15.86 17.95 12.81
CA ASN A 100 -16.47 17.58 14.08
C ASN A 100 -15.40 17.28 15.15
N PRO A 101 -15.34 18.08 16.24
CA PRO A 101 -14.33 17.90 17.29
C PRO A 101 -14.43 16.55 18.00
N ASP A 102 -15.62 15.96 18.13
CA ASP A 102 -15.80 14.64 18.74
C ASP A 102 -15.10 13.55 17.90
N TYR A 103 -15.20 13.64 16.57
CA TYR A 103 -14.51 12.72 15.67
C TYR A 103 -13.00 12.93 15.67
N VAL A 104 -12.54 14.19 15.80
CA VAL A 104 -11.12 14.50 15.98
C VAL A 104 -10.56 13.81 17.23
N GLU A 105 -11.27 13.88 18.36
CA GLU A 105 -10.82 13.23 19.59
C GLU A 105 -10.81 11.69 19.49
N ILE A 106 -11.79 11.10 18.81
CA ILE A 106 -11.80 9.66 18.51
C ILE A 106 -10.59 9.28 17.64
N ALA A 107 -10.31 10.05 16.59
CA ALA A 107 -9.18 9.81 15.70
C ALA A 107 -7.85 9.94 16.43
N LYS A 108 -7.66 10.98 17.26
CA LYS A 108 -6.45 11.17 18.10
C LYS A 108 -6.20 9.96 18.99
N LYS A 109 -7.21 9.53 19.77
CA LYS A 109 -7.11 8.36 20.66
C LYS A 109 -6.70 7.10 19.89
N ARG A 110 -7.32 6.86 18.72
CA ARG A 110 -6.99 5.72 17.85
C ARG A 110 -5.55 5.77 17.33
N LEU A 111 -5.10 6.93 16.88
CA LEU A 111 -3.76 7.11 16.31
C LEU A 111 -2.67 7.00 17.38
N MET A 112 -2.87 7.59 18.56
CA MET A 112 -1.95 7.46 19.69
C MET A 112 -1.78 6.00 20.14
N GLY A 113 -2.89 5.27 20.28
CA GLY A 113 -2.86 3.85 20.63
C GLY A 113 -2.20 2.95 19.59
N ALA A 114 -2.21 3.36 18.32
CA ALA A 114 -1.56 2.63 17.22
C ALA A 114 -0.08 2.98 17.07
N GLY A 115 0.30 4.26 17.21
CA GLY A 115 1.67 4.73 17.11
C GLY A 115 2.61 4.07 18.12
N ALA A 116 2.12 3.75 19.31
CA ALA A 116 2.85 3.01 20.34
C ALA A 116 3.20 1.56 19.93
N LYS A 117 2.58 1.00 18.89
CA LYS A 117 2.68 -0.42 18.50
C LYS A 117 3.42 -0.68 17.19
N LEU A 118 3.88 0.35 16.48
CA LEU A 118 4.54 0.17 15.18
C LEU A 118 6.05 -0.01 15.35
N LYS A 119 6.56 -1.19 14.97
CA LYS A 119 8.00 -1.45 14.85
C LYS A 119 8.54 -0.71 13.62
N LYS A 120 9.67 -0.03 13.80
CA LYS A 120 10.44 0.60 12.71
C LYS A 120 10.99 -0.51 11.82
N GLU A 121 10.56 -0.55 10.55
CA GLU A 121 11.14 -1.45 9.55
C GLU A 121 12.49 -0.85 9.12
N THR A 122 13.59 -1.46 9.57
CA THR A 122 14.97 -0.99 9.31
C THR A 122 15.57 -1.74 8.13
N ASP A 123 15.51 -1.12 6.96
CA ASP A 123 16.53 -1.33 5.93
C ASP A 123 17.50 -0.14 6.03
N ASN A 124 18.52 -0.27 6.88
CA ASN A 124 19.61 0.67 7.16
C ASN A 124 19.19 2.10 7.57
N GLU A 125 19.18 2.35 8.89
CA GLU A 125 19.18 3.67 9.57
C GLU A 125 18.46 4.84 8.88
N VAL A 126 17.18 4.68 8.56
CA VAL A 126 16.29 5.83 8.43
C VAL A 126 15.13 5.68 9.40
N ILE A 127 15.19 6.43 10.50
CA ILE A 127 14.04 6.63 11.38
C ILE A 127 13.06 7.51 10.61
N PHE A 128 12.20 6.92 9.78
CA PHE A 128 11.05 7.64 9.26
C PHE A 128 10.06 7.84 10.41
N SER A 129 9.96 9.07 10.92
CA SER A 129 8.70 9.48 11.52
C SER A 129 7.70 9.54 10.36
N TYR A 130 6.53 8.93 10.52
CA TYR A 130 5.44 9.04 9.56
C TYR A 130 4.50 10.12 10.09
N PRO A 131 4.82 11.42 9.87
CA PRO A 131 4.01 12.51 10.39
C PRO A 131 2.56 12.30 9.96
N THR A 132 1.71 12.30 10.97
CA THR A 132 0.27 12.17 10.85
C THR A 132 -0.29 13.44 11.47
N GLN A 133 -0.77 14.34 10.61
CA GLN A 133 -1.31 15.63 11.03
C GLN A 133 -2.83 15.60 10.90
N LEU A 134 -3.51 15.85 12.02
CA LEU A 134 -4.96 15.99 12.08
C LEU A 134 -5.29 17.46 12.33
N VAL A 135 -6.07 18.06 11.44
CA VAL A 135 -6.46 19.47 11.51
C VAL A 135 -7.95 19.56 11.81
N LEU A 136 -8.32 20.39 12.78
CA LEU A 136 -9.72 20.74 13.04
C LEU A 136 -10.18 21.72 11.95
N GLY A 137 -11.35 21.50 11.37
CA GLY A 137 -11.82 22.24 10.19
C GLY A 137 -12.05 23.74 10.39
N ASP A 138 -12.07 24.22 11.63
CA ASP A 138 -12.16 25.64 12.02
C ASP A 138 -10.79 26.35 12.11
N GLU A 139 -9.68 25.62 11.97
CA GLU A 139 -8.30 26.14 11.95
C GLU A 139 -7.74 26.36 10.52
N LEU A 140 -8.58 26.24 9.48
CA LEU A 140 -8.25 26.44 8.05
C LEU A 140 -8.67 27.82 7.55
#